data_AF-A0A3N0C6P3-F1
#
_entry.id   AF-A0A3N0C6P3-F1
#
_cell.length_a   1.000
_cell.length_b   1.000
_cell.length_c   1.000
_cell.angle_alpha   90.00
_cell.angle_beta   90.00
_cell.angle_gamma   90.00
#
_symmetry.space_group_name_H-M   'P 1'
#
loop_
_entity.id
_entity.type
_entity.pdbx_description
1 polymer ?
#
loop_
_entity_poly.entity_id
_entity_poly.type
_entity_poly.pdbx_seq_one_letter_code
_entity_poly.pdbx_strand_id
1 'polypeptide(L)'
;MGPVQDAIPTSRFAAVGVRLVYVEAFPGSKLNGASFLLDGNADQPVIALSGRGKRLDMVLFTLLHEVAHIVLGHVSPDRLVIDEDSSDDEPSEKAADEKAGAWQIPGGLPTPPHAVRKGWIDTNAARIGVHPVLVLGRLQKDKALDYRTALAKGAPTVTTYLERWA
;
A
#
# COMPACT_ATOMS: atom_id res chain seq x y z
N MET A 1 -15.08 -2.34 -25.39
CA MET A 1 -14.19 -2.17 -24.23
C MET A 1 -13.33 -3.42 -24.18
N GLY A 2 -12.10 -3.35 -24.70
CA GLY A 2 -11.24 -4.54 -24.82
C GLY A 2 -10.91 -5.14 -23.45
N PRO A 3 -10.52 -6.42 -23.38
CA PRO A 3 -10.06 -7.01 -22.12
C PRO A 3 -8.93 -6.12 -21.61
N VAL A 4 -9.02 -5.70 -20.35
CA VAL A 4 -7.87 -5.14 -19.63
C VAL A 4 -6.81 -6.23 -19.71
N GLN A 5 -5.84 -6.06 -20.61
CA GLN A 5 -4.71 -6.98 -20.69
C GLN A 5 -4.13 -7.11 -19.28
N ASP A 6 -3.84 -8.35 -18.88
CA ASP A 6 -3.23 -8.76 -17.62
C ASP A 6 -1.81 -8.16 -17.46
N ALA A 7 -1.72 -6.83 -17.49
CA ALA A 7 -0.50 -6.10 -17.29
C ALA A 7 -0.15 -6.23 -15.80
N ILE A 8 0.80 -7.11 -15.52
CA ILE A 8 1.42 -7.27 -14.21
C ILE A 8 1.83 -5.86 -13.75
N PRO A 9 1.53 -5.45 -12.50
CA PRO A 9 1.82 -4.10 -12.02
C PRO A 9 3.22 -3.59 -12.39
N THR A 10 4.24 -4.44 -12.31
CA THR A 10 5.62 -4.15 -12.75
C THR A 10 5.71 -3.54 -14.16
N SER A 11 4.95 -4.05 -15.14
CA SER A 11 4.93 -3.51 -16.51
C SER A 11 4.36 -2.10 -16.60
N ARG A 12 3.34 -1.78 -15.78
CA ARG A 12 2.72 -0.45 -15.75
C ARG A 12 3.64 0.58 -15.09
N PHE A 13 4.34 0.19 -14.04
CA PHE A 13 5.36 1.02 -13.39
C PHE A 13 6.56 1.24 -14.32
N ALA A 14 7.03 0.18 -15.00
CA ALA A 14 8.13 0.28 -15.96
C ALA A 14 7.79 1.23 -17.13
N ALA A 15 6.54 1.24 -17.60
CA ALA A 15 6.08 2.14 -18.66
C ALA A 15 6.16 3.64 -18.29
N VAL A 16 6.25 3.97 -17.00
CA VAL A 16 6.43 5.34 -16.49
C VAL A 16 7.82 5.55 -15.87
N GLY A 17 8.77 4.63 -16.10
CA GLY A 17 10.16 4.76 -15.65
C GLY A 17 10.44 4.27 -14.22
N VAL A 18 9.47 3.65 -13.55
CA VAL A 18 9.64 3.16 -12.17
C VAL A 18 9.90 1.66 -12.16
N ARG A 19 10.97 1.23 -11.50
CA ARG A 19 11.23 -0.19 -11.25
C ARG A 19 10.48 -0.63 -10.00
N LEU A 20 9.60 -1.62 -10.12
CA LEU A 20 8.90 -2.21 -8.99
C LEU A 20 9.40 -3.63 -8.78
N VAL A 21 9.92 -3.92 -7.58
CA VAL A 21 10.47 -5.23 -7.22
C VAL A 21 9.87 -5.75 -5.92
N TYR A 22 9.78 -7.07 -5.83
CA TYR A 22 9.43 -7.76 -4.59
C TYR A 22 10.66 -8.44 -3.99
N VAL A 23 10.94 -8.16 -2.72
CA VAL A 23 12.04 -8.78 -1.97
C VAL A 23 11.46 -9.31 -0.67
N GLU A 24 11.21 -10.61 -0.57
CA GLU A 24 10.56 -11.19 0.61
C GLU A 24 11.28 -10.79 1.91
N ALA A 25 10.51 -10.32 2.88
CA ALA A 25 11.04 -9.93 4.19
C ALA A 25 11.75 -11.11 4.87
N PHE A 26 12.98 -10.87 5.33
CA PHE A 26 13.67 -11.82 6.21
C PHE A 26 12.86 -12.05 7.50
N PRO A 27 12.93 -13.26 8.09
CA PRO A 27 12.30 -13.52 9.38
C PRO A 27 12.71 -12.48 10.44
N GLY A 28 11.74 -11.79 11.02
CA GLY A 28 11.97 -10.75 12.03
C GLY A 28 12.23 -9.34 11.49
N SER A 29 12.30 -9.15 10.16
CA SER A 29 12.41 -7.82 9.57
C SER A 29 11.15 -6.98 9.83
N LYS A 30 11.38 -5.69 10.10
CA LYS A 30 10.33 -4.67 10.25
C LYS A 30 10.07 -3.88 8.98
N LEU A 31 10.86 -4.11 7.93
CA LEU A 31 10.77 -3.40 6.67
C LEU A 31 9.50 -3.79 5.93
N ASN A 32 8.66 -2.81 5.60
CA ASN A 32 7.47 -2.98 4.78
C ASN A 32 7.79 -2.67 3.30
N GLY A 33 8.49 -1.57 3.06
CA GLY A 33 8.86 -1.09 1.73
C GLY A 33 10.09 -0.19 1.74
N ALA A 34 10.58 0.14 0.55
CA ALA A 34 11.61 1.15 0.36
C ALA A 34 11.46 1.83 -1.01
N SER A 35 11.87 3.09 -1.09
CA SER A 35 11.95 3.84 -2.34
C SER A 35 13.26 4.62 -2.45
N PHE A 36 13.92 4.51 -3.60
CA PHE A 36 15.26 5.08 -3.85
C PHE A 36 15.55 5.27 -5.34
N LEU A 37 16.63 5.97 -5.66
CA LEU A 37 17.11 6.13 -7.04
C LEU A 37 18.25 5.13 -7.33
N LEU A 38 18.13 4.39 -8.43
CA LEU A 38 19.20 3.47 -8.84
C LEU A 38 20.43 4.25 -9.31
N ASP A 39 21.59 3.95 -8.74
CA ASP A 39 22.86 4.63 -9.01
C ASP A 39 22.79 6.17 -8.84
N GLY A 40 21.89 6.66 -7.99
CA GLY A 40 21.67 8.11 -7.80
C GLY A 40 21.06 8.82 -9.02
N ASN A 41 20.55 8.07 -10.01
CA ASN A 41 19.95 8.64 -11.20
C ASN A 41 18.46 8.97 -10.96
N ALA A 42 18.10 10.25 -11.06
CA ALA A 42 16.74 10.76 -10.88
C ALA A 42 15.71 10.15 -11.85
N ASP A 43 16.15 9.65 -13.01
CA ASP A 43 15.30 9.00 -14.01
C ASP A 43 15.10 7.51 -13.75
N GLN A 44 15.65 6.97 -12.65
CA GLN A 44 15.57 5.55 -12.31
C GLN A 44 15.07 5.30 -10.89
N PRO A 45 13.85 5.75 -10.53
CA PRO A 45 13.24 5.40 -9.26
C PRO A 45 12.96 3.90 -9.15
N VAL A 46 13.19 3.37 -7.95
CA VAL A 46 12.94 2.00 -7.55
C VAL A 46 12.00 1.99 -6.37
N ILE A 47 11.00 1.10 -6.42
CA ILE A 47 10.15 0.74 -5.29
C ILE A 47 10.40 -0.74 -4.99
N ALA A 48 10.79 -1.05 -3.76
CA ALA A 48 10.92 -2.39 -3.26
C ALA A 48 9.83 -2.66 -2.21
N LEU A 49 9.09 -3.77 -2.36
CA LEU A 49 8.12 -4.21 -1.36
C LEU A 49 8.59 -5.48 -0.67
N SER A 50 8.38 -5.57 0.64
CA SER A 50 8.72 -6.77 1.41
C SER A 50 7.62 -7.82 1.46
N GLY A 51 6.39 -7.42 1.14
CA GLY A 51 5.19 -8.25 1.27
C GLY A 51 4.78 -8.53 2.72
N ARG A 52 5.36 -7.84 3.70
CA ARG A 52 4.99 -7.95 5.12
C ARG A 52 3.49 -7.72 5.31
N GLY A 53 2.90 -8.46 6.25
CA GLY A 53 1.45 -8.51 6.47
C GLY A 53 0.67 -9.34 5.43
N LYS A 54 1.18 -9.46 4.19
CA LYS A 54 0.65 -10.27 3.05
C LYS A 54 -0.77 -9.95 2.59
N ARG A 55 -1.58 -9.27 3.40
CA ARG A 55 -2.96 -8.89 3.14
C ARG A 55 -3.01 -7.79 2.10
N LEU A 56 -3.97 -7.87 1.18
CA LEU A 56 -4.09 -6.94 0.05
C LEU A 56 -4.09 -5.47 0.46
N ASP A 57 -4.82 -5.11 1.51
CA ASP A 57 -4.88 -3.74 2.03
C ASP A 57 -3.56 -3.24 2.58
N MET A 58 -2.82 -4.09 3.28
CA MET A 58 -1.53 -3.73 3.87
C MET A 58 -0.48 -3.53 2.78
N VAL A 59 -0.33 -4.51 1.88
CA VAL A 59 0.66 -4.44 0.79
C VAL A 59 0.33 -3.32 -0.19
N LEU A 60 -0.94 -3.10 -0.51
CA LEU A 60 -1.35 -1.99 -1.37
C LEU A 60 -1.10 -0.64 -0.69
N PHE A 61 -1.31 -0.53 0.63
CA PHE A 61 -0.99 0.71 1.35
C PHE A 61 0.51 1.02 1.25
N THR A 62 1.38 0.05 1.57
CA THR A 62 2.83 0.22 1.45
C THR A 62 3.24 0.61 0.02
N LEU A 63 2.70 -0.04 -1.02
CA LEU A 63 2.98 0.36 -2.40
C LEU A 63 2.59 1.83 -2.67
N LEU A 64 1.39 2.24 -2.25
CA LEU A 64 0.93 3.62 -2.44
C LEU A 64 1.74 4.63 -1.62
N HIS A 65 2.22 4.23 -0.45
CA HIS A 65 3.11 5.01 0.40
C HIS A 65 4.45 5.24 -0.28
N GLU A 66 5.11 4.20 -0.82
CA GLU A 66 6.35 4.37 -1.58
C GLU A 66 6.18 5.21 -2.85
N VAL A 67 5.03 5.06 -3.54
CA VAL A 67 4.68 5.95 -4.65
C VAL A 67 4.54 7.40 -4.19
N ALA A 68 3.97 7.63 -3.01
CA ALA A 68 3.81 8.98 -2.47
C ALA A 68 5.16 9.63 -2.19
N HIS A 69 6.14 8.90 -1.66
CA HIS A 69 7.50 9.42 -1.47
C HIS A 69 8.13 9.90 -2.78
N ILE A 70 8.01 9.12 -3.85
CA ILE A 70 8.51 9.51 -5.17
C ILE A 70 7.77 10.76 -5.70
N VAL A 71 6.43 10.75 -5.64
CA VAL A 71 5.59 11.85 -6.17
C VAL A 71 5.77 13.16 -5.40
N LEU A 72 6.03 13.08 -4.10
CA LEU A 72 6.27 14.24 -3.24
C LEU A 72 7.73 14.71 -3.25
N GLY A 73 8.62 14.00 -3.95
CA GLY A 73 10.04 14.36 -4.05
C GLY A 73 10.84 14.09 -2.78
N HIS A 74 10.41 13.10 -1.97
CA HIS A 74 11.13 12.71 -0.74
C HIS A 74 12.36 11.85 -1.02
N VAL A 75 12.47 11.30 -2.23
CA VAL A 75 13.59 10.46 -2.67
C VAL A 75 14.61 11.32 -3.43
N SER A 76 15.88 11.23 -3.05
CA SER A 76 16.99 11.95 -3.69
C SER A 76 18.23 11.06 -3.81
N PRO A 77 19.26 11.45 -4.60
CA PRO A 77 20.45 10.60 -4.78
C PRO A 77 21.19 10.27 -3.48
N ASP A 78 21.06 11.12 -2.47
CA ASP A 78 21.64 11.01 -1.13
C ASP A 78 20.66 10.51 -0.07
N ARG A 79 19.38 10.30 -0.41
CA ARG A 79 18.32 9.88 0.52
C ARG A 79 17.54 8.69 -0.01
N LEU A 80 17.69 7.58 0.68
CA LEU A 80 16.86 6.38 0.54
C LEU A 80 15.76 6.42 1.61
N VAL A 81 14.52 6.12 1.20
CA VAL A 81 13.36 6.02 2.10
C VAL A 81 13.13 4.55 2.42
N ILE A 82 12.94 4.26 3.71
CA ILE A 82 12.61 2.92 4.21
C ILE A 82 11.36 3.06 5.09
N ASP A 83 10.29 2.36 4.70
CA ASP A 83 9.12 2.18 5.55
C ASP A 83 9.42 1.04 6.56
N GLU A 84 9.74 1.44 7.78
CA GLU A 84 9.86 0.57 8.96
C GLU A 84 8.76 0.91 9.99
N ASP A 85 8.39 -0.07 10.82
CA ASP A 85 7.33 0.03 11.85
C ASP A 85 7.69 1.02 13.03
N SER A 86 8.50 2.04 12.77
CA SER A 86 8.76 3.18 13.66
C SER A 86 7.66 4.23 13.50
N SER A 87 7.21 4.78 14.62
CA SER A 87 6.40 6.00 14.61
C SER A 87 7.31 7.17 14.24
N ASP A 88 7.65 7.30 12.96
CA ASP A 88 8.39 8.45 12.46
C ASP A 88 7.44 9.63 12.34
N ASP A 89 7.57 10.57 13.27
CA ASP A 89 6.91 11.88 13.24
C ASP A 89 7.55 12.81 12.19
N GLU A 90 8.32 12.26 11.24
CA GLU A 90 8.91 13.03 10.16
C GLU A 90 7.80 13.60 9.26
N PRO A 91 7.88 14.89 8.89
CA PRO A 91 6.89 15.50 8.00
C PRO A 91 6.72 14.80 6.64
N SER A 92 7.80 14.21 6.11
CA SER A 92 7.76 13.44 4.86
C SER A 92 6.93 12.16 4.98
N GLU A 93 7.11 11.41 6.07
CA GLU A 93 6.36 10.18 6.35
C GLU A 93 4.87 10.48 6.49
N LYS A 94 4.53 11.53 7.26
CA LYS A 94 3.15 11.96 7.43
C LYS A 94 2.50 12.36 6.09
N ALA A 95 3.21 13.14 5.26
CA ALA A 95 2.71 13.55 3.96
C ALA A 95 2.51 12.35 3.01
N ALA A 96 3.40 11.36 3.06
CA ALA A 96 3.26 10.13 2.30
C ALA A 96 2.07 9.29 2.77
N ASP A 97 1.90 9.12 4.08
CA ASP A 97 0.77 8.41 4.68
C ASP A 97 -0.60 9.03 4.32
N GLU A 98 -0.69 10.36 4.40
CA GLU A 98 -1.89 11.10 4.02
C GLU A 98 -2.23 10.90 2.53
N LYS A 99 -1.22 11.01 1.65
CA LYS A 99 -1.38 10.84 0.20
C LYS A 99 -1.78 9.41 -0.15
N ALA A 100 -1.08 8.43 0.41
CA ALA A 100 -1.36 7.00 0.20
C ALA A 100 -2.76 6.63 0.69
N GLY A 101 -3.17 7.16 1.83
CA GLY A 101 -4.52 6.94 2.36
C GLY A 101 -5.62 7.52 1.48
N ALA A 102 -5.40 8.73 0.95
CA ALA A 102 -6.33 9.37 0.01
C ALA A 102 -6.44 8.60 -1.31
N TRP A 103 -5.35 8.00 -1.80
CA TRP A 103 -5.38 7.13 -2.99
C TRP A 103 -6.01 5.77 -2.74
N GLN A 104 -5.75 5.17 -1.56
CA GLN A 104 -6.27 3.84 -1.22
C GLN A 104 -7.79 3.86 -1.03
N ILE A 105 -8.33 4.91 -0.40
CA ILE A 105 -9.76 5.12 -0.18
C ILE A 105 -10.16 6.48 -0.77
N PRO A 106 -10.36 6.58 -2.10
CA PRO A 106 -10.74 7.84 -2.74
C PRO A 106 -12.06 8.38 -2.18
N GLY A 107 -12.07 9.66 -1.82
CA GLY A 107 -13.24 10.32 -1.21
C GLY A 107 -13.53 9.90 0.23
N GLY A 108 -12.67 9.06 0.84
CA GLY A 108 -12.75 8.68 2.24
C GLY A 108 -13.94 7.78 2.62
N LEU A 109 -14.00 7.45 3.91
CA LEU A 109 -15.12 6.74 4.52
C LEU A 109 -16.02 7.72 5.27
N PRO A 110 -17.35 7.51 5.25
CA PRO A 110 -18.23 8.19 6.18
C PRO A 110 -17.92 7.72 7.61
N THR A 111 -18.35 8.49 8.60
CA THR A 111 -18.22 8.10 10.01
C THR A 111 -18.83 6.71 10.22
N PRO A 112 -18.05 5.73 10.74
CA PRO A 112 -18.56 4.39 10.94
C PRO A 112 -19.61 4.36 12.06
N PRO A 113 -20.61 3.46 11.98
CA PRO A 113 -21.53 3.23 13.08
C PRO A 113 -20.77 2.63 14.26
N HIS A 114 -21.33 2.77 15.47
CA HIS A 114 -20.76 2.17 16.69
C HIS A 114 -20.46 0.67 16.55
N ALA A 115 -21.32 -0.07 15.84
CA ALA A 115 -21.13 -1.48 15.53
C ALA A 115 -20.99 -1.66 14.01
N VAL A 116 -19.75 -1.72 13.53
CA VAL A 116 -19.46 -2.02 12.13
C VAL A 116 -19.79 -3.48 11.84
N ARG A 117 -20.55 -3.70 10.77
CA ARG A 117 -20.92 -5.03 10.26
C ARG A 117 -20.45 -5.20 8.82
N LYS A 118 -20.34 -6.45 8.37
CA LYS A 118 -19.92 -6.78 7.01
C LYS A 118 -20.69 -6.01 5.93
N GLY A 119 -22.02 -5.90 6.06
CA GLY A 119 -22.84 -5.16 5.08
C GLY A 119 -22.48 -3.69 4.95
N TRP A 120 -22.03 -3.04 6.03
CA TRP A 120 -21.57 -1.64 5.98
C TRP A 120 -20.24 -1.51 5.22
N ILE A 121 -19.32 -2.45 5.46
CA ILE A 121 -18.02 -2.54 4.75
C ILE A 121 -18.27 -2.76 3.26
N ASP A 122 -19.09 -3.75 2.91
CA ASP A 122 -19.40 -4.09 1.52
C ASP A 122 -20.06 -2.91 0.79
N THR A 123 -21.02 -2.24 1.44
CA THR A 123 -21.72 -1.06 0.86
C THR A 123 -20.75 0.08 0.56
N ASN A 124 -19.85 0.39 1.49
CA ASN A 124 -18.88 1.47 1.29
C ASN A 124 -17.80 1.10 0.28
N ALA A 125 -17.35 -0.15 0.27
CA ALA A 125 -16.41 -0.66 -0.72
C ALA A 125 -16.99 -0.56 -2.13
N ALA A 126 -18.25 -0.98 -2.32
CA ALA A 126 -18.97 -0.85 -3.59
C ALA A 126 -19.15 0.62 -4.01
N ARG A 127 -19.52 1.50 -3.08
CA ARG A 127 -19.67 2.95 -3.32
C ARG A 127 -18.38 3.60 -3.81
N ILE A 128 -17.24 3.22 -3.23
CA ILE A 128 -15.92 3.77 -3.56
C ILE A 128 -15.32 3.08 -4.80
N GLY A 129 -15.72 1.84 -5.09
CA GLY A 129 -15.15 1.04 -6.18
C GLY A 129 -13.85 0.34 -5.79
N VAL A 130 -13.72 -0.09 -4.53
CA VAL A 130 -12.55 -0.82 -4.01
C VAL A 130 -12.92 -2.18 -3.45
N HIS A 131 -11.93 -3.04 -3.24
CA HIS A 131 -12.15 -4.32 -2.55
C HIS A 131 -12.54 -4.10 -1.08
N PRO A 132 -13.49 -4.86 -0.49
CA PRO A 132 -13.93 -4.72 0.91
C PRO A 132 -12.81 -4.75 1.95
N VAL A 133 -11.74 -5.50 1.68
CA VAL A 133 -10.58 -5.56 2.57
C VAL A 133 -9.88 -4.22 2.74
N LEU A 134 -9.93 -3.31 1.76
CA LEU A 134 -9.33 -1.98 1.89
C LEU A 134 -10.12 -1.13 2.89
N VAL A 135 -11.44 -1.21 2.85
CA VAL A 135 -12.31 -0.55 3.83
C VAL A 135 -12.09 -1.13 5.23
N LEU A 136 -12.01 -2.46 5.34
CA LEU A 136 -11.68 -3.12 6.61
C LEU A 136 -10.32 -2.69 7.15
N GLY A 137 -9.29 -2.65 6.30
CA GLY A 137 -7.94 -2.21 6.65
C GLY A 137 -7.90 -0.77 7.14
N ARG A 138 -8.59 0.14 6.43
CA ARG A 138 -8.73 1.54 6.85
C ARG A 138 -9.37 1.65 8.23
N LEU A 139 -10.48 0.96 8.47
CA LEU A 139 -11.14 0.96 9.78
C LEU A 139 -10.24 0.43 10.90
N GLN A 140 -9.38 -0.56 10.62
CA GLN A 140 -8.40 -1.07 11.58
C GLN A 140 -7.28 -0.07 11.87
N LYS A 141 -6.73 0.58 10.84
CA LYS A 141 -5.74 1.67 10.99
C LYS A 141 -6.31 2.84 11.79
N ASP A 142 -7.56 3.22 11.53
CA ASP A 142 -8.26 4.32 12.20
C ASP A 142 -8.78 3.92 13.60
N LYS A 143 -8.47 2.71 14.08
CA LYS A 143 -8.87 2.15 15.38
C LYS A 143 -10.39 2.04 15.59
N ALA A 144 -11.17 2.11 14.51
CA ALA A 144 -12.62 1.87 14.52
C ALA A 144 -12.96 0.37 14.58
N LEU A 145 -12.01 -0.51 14.23
CA LEU A 145 -12.12 -1.96 14.39
C LEU A 145 -10.82 -2.54 14.96
N ASP A 146 -10.94 -3.55 15.83
CA ASP A 146 -9.79 -4.32 16.30
C ASP A 146 -9.20 -5.20 15.18
N TYR A 147 -7.88 -5.38 15.18
CA TYR A 147 -7.19 -6.22 14.20
C TYR A 147 -7.61 -7.70 14.26
N ARG A 148 -8.08 -8.19 15.42
CA ARG A 148 -8.54 -9.57 15.68
C ARG A 148 -10.02 -9.80 15.35
N THR A 149 -10.73 -8.81 14.80
CA THR A 149 -12.15 -8.96 14.45
C THR A 149 -12.40 -10.15 13.51
N ALA A 150 -13.50 -10.87 13.72
CA ALA A 150 -13.93 -11.96 12.84
C ALA A 150 -14.21 -11.50 11.40
N LEU A 151 -14.47 -10.20 11.20
CA LEU A 151 -14.66 -9.60 9.87
C LEU A 151 -13.40 -9.71 8.99
N ALA A 152 -12.21 -9.86 9.58
CA ALA A 152 -10.95 -10.02 8.85
C ALA A 152 -10.69 -11.48 8.42
N LYS A 153 -11.53 -12.43 8.85
CA LYS A 153 -11.37 -13.84 8.51
C LYS A 153 -11.50 -14.04 6.99
N GLY A 154 -10.50 -14.68 6.40
CA GLY A 154 -10.48 -14.93 4.95
C GLY A 154 -10.14 -13.69 4.11
N ALA A 155 -9.61 -12.64 4.72
CA ALA A 155 -9.10 -11.50 3.98
C ALA A 155 -8.05 -11.97 2.94
N PRO A 156 -8.12 -11.47 1.70
CA PRO A 156 -7.24 -11.95 0.63
C PRO A 156 -5.79 -11.55 0.90
N THR A 157 -4.89 -12.48 0.59
CA THR A 157 -3.45 -12.23 0.56
C THR A 157 -2.98 -12.11 -0.88
N VAL A 158 -1.81 -11.48 -1.07
CA VAL A 158 -1.24 -11.19 -2.41
C VAL A 158 0.06 -11.93 -2.68
N THR A 159 0.47 -12.87 -1.83
CA THR A 159 1.76 -13.57 -1.91
C THR A 159 2.01 -14.17 -3.31
N THR A 160 1.04 -14.90 -3.87
CA THR A 160 1.18 -15.52 -5.20
C THR A 160 1.24 -14.51 -6.36
N TYR A 161 0.81 -13.26 -6.14
CA TYR A 161 0.96 -12.18 -7.10
C TYR A 161 2.33 -11.52 -6.97
N LEU A 162 2.81 -11.31 -5.74
CA LEU A 162 4.12 -10.72 -5.45
C LEU A 162 5.27 -11.60 -5.95
N GLU A 163 5.15 -12.92 -5.83
CA GLU A 163 6.13 -13.88 -6.35
C GLU A 163 6.36 -13.77 -7.87
N ARG A 164 5.44 -13.13 -8.61
CA ARG A 164 5.56 -12.88 -10.05
C ARG A 164 6.28 -11.55 -10.37
N TRP A 165 6.68 -10.79 -9.36
CA TRP A 165 7.38 -9.51 -9.51
C TRP A 165 8.90 -9.64 -9.30
N ALA A 166 9.39 -10.88 -9.18
CA ALA A 166 10.80 -11.22 -9.14
C ALA A 166 11.42 -11.22 -10.54
#